data_AF-X1DY08-F1
#
_entry.id   AF-X1DY08-F1
#
_cell.length_a   1.000
_cell.length_b   1.000
_cell.length_c   1.000
_cell.angle_alpha   90.00
_cell.angle_beta   90.00
_cell.angle_gamma   90.00
#
_symmetry.space_group_name_H-M   'P 1'
#
loop_
_entity.id
_entity.type
_entity.pdbx_description
1 polymer ?
#
loop_
_entity_poly.entity_id
_entity_poly.type
_entity_poly.pdbx_seq_one_letter_code
_entity_poly.pdbx_strand_id
1 'polypeptide(L)' 'VDVLVLGNPIDDYFSNIEIKDIVNFVRTGGNLILISEYGADYLQKTNLNDIAPNFGILFEKNIKLMAKD' A
#
# COMPACT_ATOMS: atom_id res chain seq x y z
N VAL A 1 5.30 9.26 16.69
CA VAL A 1 5.18 9.25 15.22
C VAL A 1 3.82 9.81 14.90
N ASP A 2 3.76 10.97 14.25
CA ASP A 2 2.49 11.62 13.96
C ASP A 2 1.80 10.99 12.74
N VAL A 3 2.59 10.55 11.76
CA VAL A 3 2.15 9.85 10.55
C VAL A 3 3.19 8.80 10.15
N LEU A 4 2.74 7.57 9.88
CA LEU A 4 3.54 6.55 9.18
C LEU A 4 3.31 6.72 7.68
N VAL A 5 4.38 6.86 6.91
CA VAL A 5 4.30 6.93 5.44
C VAL A 5 4.93 5.67 4.88
N LEU A 6 4.10 4.84 4.24
CA LEU A 6 4.57 3.75 3.40
C LEU A 6 4.45 4.23 1.97
N GLY A 7 5.60 4.46 1.36
CA GLY A 7 5.70 4.79 -0.06
C GLY A 7 5.29 3.62 -0.94
N ASN A 8 5.92 3.50 -2.09
CA ASN A 8 5.81 2.34 -2.96
C ASN A 8 7.09 1.49 -2.81
N PRO A 9 7.11 0.44 -1.95
CA PRO A 9 8.22 -0.49 -1.93
C PRO A 9 8.36 -1.18 -3.28
N ILE A 10 9.60 -1.45 -3.67
CA ILE A 10 9.94 -2.12 -4.93
C ILE A 10 10.73 -3.36 -4.60
N ASP A 11 10.31 -4.52 -5.13
CA ASP A 11 10.95 -5.82 -4.85
C ASP A 11 11.05 -6.14 -3.34
N ASP A 12 10.08 -5.67 -2.54
CA ASP A 12 10.06 -5.85 -1.09
C ASP A 12 8.65 -6.05 -0.54
N TYR A 13 8.53 -6.89 0.48
CA TYR A 13 7.26 -7.38 1.03
C TYR A 13 7.20 -7.19 2.53
N PHE A 14 6.09 -6.64 3.01
CA PHE A 14 5.78 -6.62 4.43
C PHE A 14 5.40 -8.03 4.88
N SER A 15 6.00 -8.47 5.96
CA SER A 15 5.61 -9.69 6.65
C SER A 15 4.23 -9.54 7.33
N ASN A 16 3.59 -10.67 7.63
CA ASN A 16 2.31 -10.68 8.35
C ASN A 16 2.36 -9.97 9.71
N ILE A 17 3.52 -9.99 10.39
CA ILE A 17 3.68 -9.30 11.68
C ILE A 17 3.74 -7.79 11.48
N GLU A 18 4.48 -7.31 10.48
CA GLU A 18 4.53 -5.87 10.13
C GLU A 18 3.16 -5.36 9.72
N ILE A 19 2.44 -6.09 8.87
CA ILE A 19 1.07 -5.75 8.45
C ILE A 19 0.16 -5.62 9.68
N LYS A 20 0.21 -6.59 10.60
CA LYS A 20 -0.58 -6.55 11.84
C LYS A 20 -0.24 -5.32 12.69
N ASP A 21 1.04 -4.98 12.80
CA ASP A 21 1.49 -3.84 13.60
C ASP A 21 1.09 -2.50 12.95
N ILE A 22 1.17 -2.38 11.62
CA ILE A 22 0.68 -1.23 10.86
C ILE A 22 -0.83 -1.04 11.06
N VAL A 23 -1.62 -2.11 10.93
CA VAL A 23 -3.07 -2.05 11.14
C VAL A 23 -3.41 -1.68 12.58
N ASN A 24 -2.70 -2.23 13.56
CA ASN A 24 -2.89 -1.90 14.97
C ASN A 24 -2.51 -0.44 15.27
N PHE A 25 -1.43 0.07 14.70
CA PHE A 25 -1.02 1.47 14.83
C PHE A 25 -2.14 2.43 14.39
N VAL A 26 -2.78 2.16 13.24
CA VAL A 26 -3.92 2.98 12.79
C VAL A 26 -5.12 2.84 13.71
N ARG A 27 -5.44 1.61 14.15
CA ARG A 27 -6.57 1.35 15.07
C ARG A 27 -6.43 2.03 16.43
N THR A 28 -5.20 2.27 16.89
CA THR A 28 -4.93 2.96 18.16
C THR A 28 -4.80 4.48 18.01
N GLY A 29 -5.13 5.03 16.85
CA GLY A 29 -5.19 6.47 16.58
C GLY A 29 -4.00 7.02 15.78
N GLY A 30 -3.12 6.16 15.26
CA GLY A 30 -2.06 6.55 14.35
C GLY A 30 -2.58 6.92 12.95
N ASN A 31 -1.86 7.80 12.25
CA ASN A 31 -2.18 8.18 10.88
C ASN A 31 -1.30 7.43 9.89
N LEU A 32 -1.86 6.94 8.79
CA LEU A 32 -1.15 6.19 7.75
C LEU A 32 -1.35 6.85 6.38
N ILE A 33 -0.25 7.06 5.66
CA ILE A 33 -0.25 7.38 4.22
C ILE A 33 0.28 6.16 3.48
N LEU A 34 -0.50 5.63 2.55
CA LEU A 34 -0.13 4.57 1.62
C LEU A 34 0.00 5.14 0.21
N ILE A 35 1.10 4.87 -0.47
CA ILE A 35 1.34 5.33 -1.85
C ILE A 35 1.62 4.11 -2.72
N SER A 36 0.75 3.84 -3.69
CA SER A 36 0.99 2.83 -4.72
C SER A 36 1.27 3.49 -6.06
N GLU A 37 2.09 2.85 -6.89
CA GLU A 37 2.38 3.30 -8.25
C GLU A 37 1.62 2.48 -9.32
N TYR A 38 1.83 2.81 -10.60
CA TYR A 38 1.18 2.11 -11.71
C TYR A 38 1.47 0.61 -11.66
N GLY A 39 0.43 -0.19 -11.93
CA GLY A 39 0.49 -1.65 -11.86
C GLY A 39 0.48 -2.24 -10.45
N ALA A 40 0.42 -1.41 -9.41
CA ALA A 40 0.30 -1.81 -7.99
C ALA A 40 1.27 -2.94 -7.61
N ASP A 41 0.86 -3.81 -6.69
CA ASP A 41 1.64 -4.96 -6.21
C ASP A 41 2.21 -5.84 -7.33
N TYR A 42 1.51 -5.96 -8.46
CA TYR A 42 1.93 -6.82 -9.57
C TYR A 42 3.21 -6.32 -10.25
N LEU A 43 3.30 -5.03 -10.57
CA LEU A 43 4.51 -4.47 -11.20
C LEU A 43 5.59 -4.12 -10.19
N GLN A 44 5.17 -3.63 -9.03
CA GLN A 44 6.10 -3.14 -8.00
C GLN A 44 6.67 -4.27 -7.16
N LYS A 45 6.07 -5.49 -7.24
CA LYS A 45 6.47 -6.68 -6.48
C LYS A 45 6.53 -6.39 -4.99
N THR A 46 5.41 -5.89 -4.50
CA THR A 46 5.15 -5.61 -3.09
C THR A 46 3.77 -6.15 -2.73
N ASN A 47 3.31 -5.88 -1.51
CA ASN A 47 2.02 -6.35 -1.00
C ASN A 47 1.25 -5.26 -0.24
N LEU A 48 1.15 -4.07 -0.82
CA LEU A 48 0.35 -3.00 -0.24
C LEU A 48 -1.14 -3.37 -0.17
N ASN A 49 -1.64 -4.26 -1.04
CA ASN A 49 -3.00 -4.78 -0.93
C ASN A 49 -3.18 -5.83 0.17
N ASP A 50 -2.14 -6.22 0.93
CA ASP A 50 -2.33 -6.94 2.18
C ASP A 50 -2.64 -5.97 3.35
N ILE A 51 -2.34 -4.68 3.18
CA ILE A 51 -2.56 -3.60 4.17
C ILE A 51 -3.83 -2.81 3.82
N ALA A 52 -3.91 -2.26 2.62
CA ALA A 52 -4.92 -1.27 2.21
C ALA A 52 -6.40 -1.72 2.41
N PRO A 53 -6.78 -2.99 2.16
CA PRO A 53 -8.16 -3.43 2.34
C PRO A 53 -8.67 -3.39 3.78
N ASN A 54 -7.77 -3.39 4.78
CA ASN A 54 -8.13 -3.18 6.18
C ASN A 54 -8.78 -1.79 6.43
N PHE A 55 -8.65 -0.88 5.46
CA PHE A 55 -9.19 0.48 5.49
C PHE A 55 -10.16 0.76 4.32
N GLY A 56 -10.64 -0.28 3.64
CA GLY A 56 -11.60 -0.14 2.54
C GLY A 56 -11.01 0.40 1.24
N ILE A 57 -9.69 0.33 1.06
CA ILE A 57 -8.97 0.78 -0.15
C ILE A 57 -8.43 -0.44 -0.89
N LEU A 58 -8.43 -0.39 -2.22
CA LEU A 58 -7.79 -1.37 -3.09
C LEU A 58 -6.96 -0.65 -4.16
N PHE A 59 -5.68 -1.01 -4.29
CA PHE A 59 -4.83 -0.55 -5.38
C PHE A 59 -4.96 -1.49 -6.57
N GLU A 60 -5.71 -1.03 -7.57
CA GLU A 60 -5.96 -1.75 -8.80
C GLU A 60 -4.69 -1.89 -9.65
N LYS A 61 -4.46 -3.08 -10.21
CA LYS A 61 -3.33 -3.36 -11.11
C LYS A 61 -3.45 -2.72 -12.51
N ASN A 62 -4.54 -2.00 -12.77
CA ASN A 62 -4.86 -1.51 -14.10
C ASN A 62 -3.89 -0.40 -14.52
N ILE A 63 -3.20 -0.59 -15.63
CA ILE A 63 -2.33 0.42 -16.22
C ILE A 63 -3.19 1.26 -17.17
N LYS A 64 -3.46 2.51 -16.79
CA LYS A 64 -4.01 3.49 -17.74
C LYS A 64 -2.88 3.99 -18.62
N LEU A 65 -2.76 3.42 -19.81
CA LEU A 65 -1.98 4.01 -20.89
C LEU A 65 -2.76 5.21 -21.42
N MET A 66 -2.15 6.40 -21.41
CA MET A 66 -2.73 7.52 -22.14
C MET A 66 -2.62 7.20 -23.64
N ALA A 67 -3.76 7.10 -24.32
CA ALA A 67 -3.79 7.08 -25.77
C ALA A 67 -3.16 8.40 -26.25
N LYS A 68 -2.17 8.32 -27.14
CA LYS A 68 -1.68 9.50 -27.84
C LYS A 68 -2.64 9.75 -29.00
N ASP A 69 -3.34 10.88 -28.93
CA ASP A 69 -4.09 11.44 -30.06
C ASP A 69 -3.14 11.81 -31.22
#